data_AF-A0ABD2JCI8-F1
#
_entry.id   AF-A0ABD2JCI8-F1
#
_cell.length_a   1.000
_cell.length_b   1.000
_cell.length_c   1.000
_cell.angle_alpha   90.00
_cell.angle_beta   90.00
_cell.angle_gamma   90.00
#
_symmetry.space_group_name_H-M   'P 1'
#
loop_
_entity.id
_entity.type
_entity.pdbx_description
1 polymer ?
#
loop_
_entity_poly.entity_id
_entity_poly.type
_entity_poly.pdbx_seq_one_letter_code
_entity_poly.pdbx_strand_id
1 'polypeptide(L)'
;MAILHPKNKEELDQIISNARERLVVIDFFATWCGPCRQMGPKFNKLAAEYPEPIYIGIDVDEHESVAAFYNINQTIEGNNYESLRKTVENNK
;
A
#
# COMPACT_ATOMS: atom_id res chain seq x y z
N MET A 1 5.74 6.72 11.18
CA MET A 1 4.42 6.07 11.35
C MET A 1 4.57 4.58 11.09
N ALA A 2 3.69 3.73 11.63
CA ALA A 2 3.71 2.28 11.37
C ALA A 2 2.86 1.96 10.14
N ILE A 3 3.38 1.12 9.25
CA ILE A 3 2.61 0.56 8.14
C ILE A 3 1.74 -0.57 8.68
N LEU A 4 0.48 -0.60 8.27
CA LEU A 4 -0.46 -1.63 8.67
C LEU A 4 -0.35 -2.83 7.73
N HIS A 5 -0.40 -4.02 8.30
CA HIS A 5 -0.33 -5.30 7.57
C HIS A 5 -1.58 -6.13 7.89
N PRO A 6 -2.72 -5.86 7.23
CA PRO A 6 -3.95 -6.60 7.44
C PRO A 6 -3.79 -8.04 6.97
N LYS A 7 -4.27 -8.99 7.77
CA LYS A 7 -4.10 -10.43 7.53
C LYS A 7 -5.17 -11.04 6.64
N ASN A 8 -6.28 -10.33 6.46
CA ASN A 8 -7.43 -10.79 5.69
C ASN A 8 -8.22 -9.60 5.14
N LYS A 9 -9.18 -9.90 4.26
CA LYS A 9 -10.02 -8.90 3.65
C LYS A 9 -10.88 -8.15 4.68
N GLU A 10 -11.37 -8.82 5.72
CA GLU A 10 -12.21 -8.16 6.73
C GLU A 10 -11.42 -7.06 7.47
N GLU A 11 -10.18 -7.33 7.84
CA GLU A 11 -9.30 -6.38 8.52
C GLU A 11 -8.96 -5.20 7.60
N LEU A 12 -8.68 -5.47 6.31
CA LEU A 12 -8.46 -4.42 5.33
C LEU A 12 -9.69 -3.52 5.16
N ASP A 13 -10.88 -4.10 4.99
CA ASP A 13 -12.13 -3.37 4.83
C ASP A 13 -12.44 -2.53 6.08
N GLN A 14 -12.13 -3.05 7.27
CA GLN A 14 -12.26 -2.29 8.52
C GLN A 14 -11.32 -1.10 8.56
N ILE A 15 -10.05 -1.26 8.18
CA ILE A 15 -9.08 -0.16 8.14
C ILE A 15 -9.55 0.92 7.16
N ILE A 16 -9.97 0.53 5.96
CA ILE A 16 -10.47 1.45 4.93
C ILE A 16 -11.74 2.17 5.40
N SER A 17 -12.69 1.44 6.01
CA SER A 17 -13.92 2.02 6.55
C SER A 17 -13.64 3.01 7.69
N ASN A 18 -12.61 2.74 8.50
CA ASN A 18 -12.17 3.63 9.58
C ASN A 18 -11.32 4.80 9.09
N ALA A 19 -10.80 4.76 7.87
CA ALA A 19 -9.99 5.83 7.29
C ALA A 19 -10.79 7.14 7.13
N ARG A 20 -12.12 7.06 7.05
CA ARG A 20 -13.02 8.22 6.85
C ARG A 20 -12.57 9.06 5.65
N GLU A 21 -12.08 10.28 5.90
CA GLU A 21 -11.61 11.24 4.89
C GLU A 21 -10.08 11.19 4.68
N ARG A 22 -9.37 10.31 5.42
CA ARG A 22 -7.93 10.17 5.25
C ARG A 22 -7.62 9.37 4.00
N LEU A 23 -6.61 9.84 3.27
CA LEU A 23 -6.05 9.11 2.15
C LEU A 23 -5.51 7.75 2.63
N VAL A 24 -5.89 6.67 1.95
CA VAL A 24 -5.34 5.32 2.19
C VAL A 24 -4.41 4.97 1.04
N VAL A 25 -3.17 4.61 1.37
CA VAL A 25 -2.16 4.20 0.41
C VAL A 25 -1.82 2.75 0.65
N ILE A 26 -2.08 1.89 -0.34
CA ILE A 26 -1.86 0.45 -0.25
C ILE A 26 -0.72 0.06 -1.18
N ASP A 27 0.30 -0.59 -0.63
CA ASP A 27 1.41 -1.19 -1.36
C ASP A 27 1.24 -2.72 -1.39
N PHE A 28 1.03 -3.26 -2.58
CA PHE A 28 0.96 -4.70 -2.81
C PHE A 28 2.35 -5.17 -3.25
N PHE A 29 3.07 -5.84 -2.36
CA PHE A 29 4.44 -6.25 -2.59
C PHE A 29 4.57 -7.79 -2.57
N ALA A 30 5.67 -8.29 -3.13
CA ALA A 30 6.07 -9.69 -3.01
C ALA A 30 7.55 -9.75 -2.66
N THR A 31 7.96 -10.71 -1.84
CA THR A 31 9.37 -10.84 -1.40
C THR A 31 10.31 -11.21 -2.54
N TRP A 32 9.80 -11.92 -3.55
CA TRP A 32 10.54 -12.31 -4.76
C TRP A 32 10.55 -11.23 -5.86
N CYS A 33 9.73 -10.19 -5.74
CA CYS A 33 9.65 -9.11 -6.71
C CYS A 33 10.85 -8.15 -6.57
N GLY A 34 11.82 -8.28 -7.48
CA GLY A 34 13.03 -7.45 -7.52
C GLY A 34 12.77 -5.93 -7.47
N PRO A 35 11.86 -5.38 -8.30
CA PRO A 35 11.48 -3.96 -8.26
C PRO A 35 10.78 -3.55 -6.95
N CYS A 36 9.94 -4.41 -6.38
CA CYS A 36 9.19 -4.12 -5.15
C CYS A 36 10.13 -3.91 -3.95
N ARG A 37 11.24 -4.66 -3.88
CA ARG A 37 12.26 -4.48 -2.83
C ARG A 37 12.91 -3.09 -2.85
N GLN A 38 12.93 -2.40 -3.99
CA GLN A 38 13.41 -1.02 -4.08
C GLN A 38 12.33 0.00 -3.67
N MET A 39 11.06 -0.35 -3.84
CA MET A 39 9.92 0.49 -3.45
C MET A 39 9.67 0.46 -1.94
N GLY A 40 9.87 -0.67 -1.26
CA GLY A 40 9.67 -0.77 0.20
C GLY A 40 10.36 0.33 1.02
N PRO A 41 11.68 0.59 0.84
CA PRO A 41 12.36 1.68 1.53
C PRO A 41 11.83 3.08 1.18
N LYS A 42 11.36 3.28 -0.06
CA LYS A 42 10.77 4.55 -0.51
C LYS A 42 9.37 4.76 0.07
N PHE A 43 8.58 3.69 0.14
CA PHE A 43 7.26 3.69 0.77
C PHE A 43 7.37 4.00 2.27
N ASN A 44 8.33 3.36 2.96
CA ASN A 44 8.66 3.68 4.35
C ASN A 44 9.04 5.16 4.53
N LYS A 45 9.85 5.73 3.63
CA LYS A 45 10.19 7.15 3.67
C LYS A 45 8.96 8.03 3.46
N LEU A 46 8.10 7.69 2.51
CA LEU A 46 6.87 8.45 2.24
C LEU A 46 5.94 8.46 3.45
N ALA A 47 5.77 7.32 4.13
CA ALA A 47 5.00 7.19 5.36
C ALA A 47 5.63 7.92 6.57
N ALA A 48 6.93 8.21 6.52
CA ALA A 48 7.61 9.02 7.51
C ALA A 48 7.50 10.53 7.20
N GLU A 49 7.55 10.90 5.92
CA GLU A 49 7.45 12.28 5.44
C GLU A 49 6.00 12.81 5.54
N TYR A 50 5.01 11.94 5.30
CA TYR A 50 3.59 12.25 5.35
C TYR A 50 2.87 11.29 6.29
N PRO A 51 2.62 11.67 7.56
CA PRO A 51 1.94 10.80 8.53
C PRO A 51 0.40 10.86 8.46
N GLU A 52 -0.17 11.79 7.70
CA GLU A 52 -1.63 11.97 7.57
C GLU A 52 -2.32 10.80 6.85
N PRO A 53 -1.78 10.27 5.72
CA PRO A 53 -2.36 9.10 5.08
C PRO A 53 -2.16 7.83 5.90
N ILE A 54 -3.05 6.86 5.69
CA ILE A 54 -2.91 5.51 6.23
C ILE A 54 -2.14 4.67 5.22
N TYR A 55 -1.01 4.11 5.65
CA TYR A 55 -0.15 3.26 4.81
C TYR A 55 -0.39 1.80 5.13
N ILE A 56 -0.66 1.00 4.10
CA ILE A 56 -0.96 -0.42 4.21
C ILE A 56 -0.01 -1.19 3.30
N GLY A 57 0.65 -2.23 3.82
CA GLY A 57 1.48 -3.14 3.03
C GLY A 57 0.87 -4.53 3.01
N ILE A 58 0.59 -5.06 1.83
CA ILE A 58 0.00 -6.40 1.65
C ILE A 58 0.99 -7.26 0.87
N ASP A 59 1.43 -8.35 1.47
CA ASP A 59 2.18 -9.38 0.78
C ASP A 59 1.23 -10.22 -0.07
N VAL A 60 1.41 -10.20 -1.39
CA VAL A 60 0.54 -10.93 -2.33
C VAL A 60 0.73 -12.45 -2.23
N ASP A 61 1.88 -12.92 -1.72
CA ASP A 61 2.15 -14.35 -1.52
C ASP A 61 1.44 -14.87 -0.26
N GLU A 62 1.42 -14.08 0.81
CA GLU A 62 0.74 -14.46 2.07
C GLU A 62 -0.77 -14.22 2.02
N HIS A 63 -1.23 -13.29 1.16
CA HIS A 63 -2.63 -12.83 1.11
C HIS A 63 -3.23 -12.90 -0.30
N GLU A 64 -3.11 -14.08 -0.93
CA GLU A 64 -3.60 -14.38 -2.28
C GLU A 64 -5.09 -14.02 -2.48
N SER A 65 -5.92 -14.22 -1.44
CA SER A 65 -7.35 -13.88 -1.46
C SER A 65 -7.64 -12.38 -1.55
N VAL A 66 -6.79 -11.55 -0.94
CA VAL A 66 -6.90 -10.08 -0.97
C VAL A 66 -6.39 -9.55 -2.30
N ALA A 67 -5.26 -10.07 -2.78
CA ALA A 67 -4.69 -9.73 -4.09
C ALA A 67 -5.64 -10.10 -5.25
N ALA A 68 -6.26 -11.27 -5.18
CA ALA A 68 -7.24 -11.72 -6.16
C ALA A 68 -8.50 -10.84 -6.17
N PHE A 69 -8.97 -10.39 -5.00
CA PHE A 69 -10.15 -9.53 -4.90
C PHE A 69 -9.95 -8.16 -5.56
N TYR A 70 -8.76 -7.58 -5.44
CA TYR A 70 -8.39 -6.33 -6.11
C TYR A 70 -7.97 -6.54 -7.57
N ASN A 71 -8.17 -7.75 -8.12
CA ASN A 71 -7.79 -8.15 -9.47
C ASN A 71 -6.34 -7.80 -9.81
N ILE A 72 -5.45 -7.98 -8.83
CA ILE A 72 -4.01 -7.70 -8.95
C ILE A 72 -3.37 -8.92 -9.63
N ASN A 73 -3.79 -9.20 -10.86
CA ASN A 73 -3.14 -10.17 -11.74
C ASN A 73 -1.91 -9.56 -12.44
N GLN A 74 -1.75 -8.24 -12.32
CA GLN A 74 -0.50 -7.56 -12.59
C GLN A 74 -0.11 -6.84 -11.31
N THR A 75 0.86 -7.41 -10.60
CA THR A 75 1.75 -6.63 -9.73
C THR A 75 2.05 -5.35 -10.47
N ILE A 76 1.63 -4.22 -9.90
CA ILE A 76 1.65 -2.93 -10.59
C ILE A 76 3.12 -2.53 -10.75
N GLU A 77 3.76 -2.98 -11.82
CA GLU A 77 5.00 -2.41 -12.37
C GLU A 77 4.80 -0.94 -12.81
N GLY A 78 3.58 -0.39 -12.66
CA GLY A 78 3.17 0.92 -13.14
C GLY A 78 2.99 2.04 -12.11
N ASN A 79 3.28 1.84 -10.82
CA ASN A 79 3.20 2.94 -9.84
C ASN A 79 4.59 3.55 -9.69
N ASN A 80 4.95 4.46 -10.60
CA ASN A 80 6.12 5.31 -10.42
C ASN A 80 6.02 6.00 -9.05
N TYR A 81 7.04 5.86 -8.20
CA TYR A 81 7.12 6.50 -6.89
C TYR A 81 6.77 8.00 -6.95
N GLU A 82 7.17 8.68 -8.02
CA GLU A 82 6.86 10.09 -8.24
C GLU A 82 5.36 10.36 -8.38
N SER A 83 4.63 9.49 -9.08
CA SER A 83 3.17 9.58 -9.20
C SER A 83 2.50 9.35 -7.84
N LEU A 84 2.98 8.36 -7.08
CA LEU A 84 2.48 8.08 -5.74
C LEU A 84 2.71 9.28 -4.79
N ARG A 85 3.93 9.81 -4.79
CA ARG A 85 4.32 10.98 -4.01
C ARG A 85 3.44 12.18 -4.37
N LYS A 86 3.25 12.47 -5.65
CA LYS A 86 2.42 13.59 -6.11
C LYS A 86 0.95 13.44 -5.70
N THR A 87 0.41 12.23 -5.74
CA THR A 87 -0.96 11.95 -5.25
C THR A 87 -1.07 12.19 -3.76
N VAL A 88 -0.10 11.70 -2.96
CA VAL A 88 -0.06 11.96 -1.51
C VAL A 88 0.08 13.46 -1.23
N GLU A 89 0.90 14.17 -2.01
CA GLU A 89 1.11 15.62 -1.86
C GLU A 89 -0.13 16.45 -2.20
N ASN A 90 -0.91 16.04 -3.21
CA ASN A 90 -2.11 16.75 -3.65
C ASN A 90 -3.36 16.46 -2.81
N ASN A 91 -3.37 15.35 -2.06
CA ASN A 91 -4.49 14.94 -1.20
C ASN A 91 -4.15 15.13 0.29
N LYS A 92 -3.24 16.08 0.59
CA LYS A 92 -3.02 16.57 1.96
C LYS A 92 -4.23 17.35 2.47
#